data_AF-A0A7U7GBE9-F1
#
_entry.id   AF-A0A7U7GBE9-F1
#
_cell.length_a   1.000
_cell.length_b   1.000
_cell.length_c   1.000
_cell.angle_alpha   90.00
_cell.angle_beta   90.00
_cell.angle_gamma   90.00
#
_symmetry.space_group_name_H-M   'P 1'
#
loop_
_entity.id
_entity.type
_entity.pdbx_description
1 polymer ?
#
loop_
_entity_poly.entity_id
_entity_poly.type
_entity_poly.pdbx_seq_one_letter_code
_entity_poly.pdbx_strand_id
1 'polypeptide(L)'
;MIEIVKKKKGFHVLPRRWVVERTFAWLNRYRRLSKDYERKPTSSQSHVYVASIRLMLRRIFKERAKKLAESMALLPATNSAEA
;
A
#
# COMPACT_ATOMS: atom_id res chain seq x y z
N MET A 1 14.65 -27.41 -5.24
CA MET A 1 13.27 -27.92 -5.26
C MET A 1 12.34 -26.75 -5.59
N ILE A 2 12.15 -26.46 -6.88
CA ILE A 2 11.15 -25.50 -7.35
C ILE A 2 10.28 -26.31 -8.30
N GLU A 3 9.05 -26.63 -7.89
CA GLU A 3 8.09 -27.27 -8.78
C GLU A 3 7.65 -26.24 -9.82
N ILE A 4 8.02 -26.48 -11.08
CA ILE A 4 7.51 -25.72 -12.21
C ILE A 4 6.06 -26.17 -12.41
N VAL A 5 5.12 -25.36 -11.91
CA VAL A 5 3.69 -25.55 -12.14
C VAL A 5 3.46 -25.68 -13.66
N LYS A 6 2.95 -26.84 -14.10
CA LYS A 6 2.62 -27.08 -15.51
C LYS A 6 1.69 -25.98 -16.01
N LYS A 7 2.14 -25.17 -16.98
CA LYS A 7 1.31 -24.15 -17.62
C LYS A 7 0.11 -24.82 -18.29
N LYS A 8 -1.09 -24.55 -17.78
CA LYS A 8 -2.34 -24.87 -18.49
C LYS A 8 -2.41 -23.97 -19.74
N LYS A 9 -2.75 -24.53 -20.90
CA LYS A 9 -2.92 -23.77 -22.15
C LYS A 9 -4.18 -22.89 -22.03
N GLY A 10 -4.07 -21.60 -22.33
CA GLY A 10 -5.18 -20.63 -22.31
C GLY A 10 -5.27 -19.76 -21.04
N PHE A 11 -6.07 -18.70 -21.09
CA PHE A 11 -6.27 -17.76 -19.98
C PHE A 11 -7.11 -18.41 -18.88
N HIS A 12 -6.51 -18.67 -17.72
CA HIS A 12 -7.19 -19.18 -16.54
C HIS A 12 -7.28 -18.09 -15.48
N VAL A 13 -8.50 -17.75 -15.06
CA VAL A 13 -8.74 -16.81 -13.97
C VAL A 13 -8.31 -17.48 -12.66
N LEU A 14 -7.17 -17.04 -12.12
CA LEU A 14 -6.69 -17.51 -10.83
C LEU A 14 -7.42 -16.74 -9.71
N PRO A 15 -8.13 -17.44 -8.80
CA PRO A 15 -8.74 -16.77 -7.67
C PRO A 15 -7.65 -16.09 -6.84
N ARG A 16 -7.85 -14.81 -6.51
CA ARG A 16 -6.93 -13.93 -5.75
C ARG A 16 -5.68 -13.41 -6.49
N ARG A 17 -5.52 -13.65 -7.81
CA ARG A 17 -4.42 -13.05 -8.60
C ARG A 17 -4.32 -11.53 -8.45
N TRP A 18 -5.48 -10.87 -8.37
CA TRP A 18 -5.56 -9.42 -8.19
C TRP A 18 -4.89 -8.93 -6.90
N VAL A 19 -4.80 -9.74 -5.84
CA VAL A 19 -4.21 -9.34 -4.55
C VAL A 19 -2.71 -9.10 -4.71
N VAL A 20 -2.05 -10.01 -5.45
CA VAL A 20 -0.63 -9.94 -5.74
C VAL A 20 -0.35 -8.78 -6.70
N GLU A 21 -1.10 -8.69 -7.79
CA GLU A 21 -0.95 -7.61 -8.78
C GLU A 21 -1.17 -6.23 -8.15
N ARG A 22 -2.13 -6.10 -7.23
CA ARG A 22 -2.38 -4.86 -6.48
C ARG A 22 -1.19 -4.47 -5.61
N THR A 23 -0.49 -5.43 -5.02
CA THR A 23 0.72 -5.16 -4.22
C THR A 23 1.83 -4.62 -5.12
N PHE A 24 2.05 -5.22 -6.29
CA PHE A 24 2.99 -4.69 -7.28
C PHE A 24 2.61 -3.29 -7.77
N ALA A 25 1.32 -3.03 -8.02
CA ALA A 25 0.85 -1.70 -8.39
C ALA A 25 1.15 -0.65 -7.32
N TRP A 26 1.08 -1.00 -6.03
CA TRP A 26 1.45 -0.09 -4.95
C TRP A 26 2.95 0.15 -4.86
N LEU A 27 3.77 -0.89 -5.02
CA LEU A 27 5.23 -0.79 -5.02
C LEU A 27 5.72 0.04 -6.22
N ASN A 28 5.08 -0.09 -7.38
CA ASN A 28 5.44 0.68 -8.58
C ASN A 28 5.27 2.20 -8.40
N ARG A 29 4.42 2.65 -7.46
CA ARG A 29 4.29 4.08 -7.12
C ARG A 29 5.48 4.63 -6.32
N TYR A 30 6.35 3.76 -5.82
CA TYR A 30 7.57 4.17 -5.14
C TYR A 30 8.70 4.28 -6.17
N ARG A 31 8.93 5.51 -6.67
CA ARG A 31 9.88 5.82 -7.77
C ARG A 31 11.25 5.14 -7.65
N ARG A 32 11.77 4.95 -6.44
CA ARG A 32 13.07 4.31 -6.20
C ARG A 32 13.11 2.82 -6.60
N LEU A 33 11.97 2.14 -6.64
CA LEU A 33 11.87 0.75 -7.12
C LEU A 33 11.67 0.64 -8.64
N SER A 34 11.62 1.76 -9.38
CA SER A 34 11.41 1.73 -10.84
C SER A 34 12.57 1.10 -11.60
N LYS A 35 13.79 1.17 -11.08
CA LYS A 35 14.98 0.50 -11.61
C LYS A 35 15.80 -0.01 -10.44
N ASP A 36 16.50 -1.12 -10.65
CA ASP A 36 17.46 -1.61 -9.67
C ASP A 36 18.76 -0.80 -9.81
N TYR A 37 18.94 0.16 -8.92
CA TYR A 37 20.13 1.01 -8.88
C TYR A 37 21.21 0.46 -7.95
N GLU A 38 20.88 -0.54 -7.14
CA GLU A 38 21.75 -0.99 -6.06
C GLU A 38 22.72 -2.06 -6.55
N ARG A 39 23.96 -2.00 -6.08
CA ARG A 39 24.98 -3.02 -6.42
C ARG A 39 24.72 -4.36 -5.72
N LYS A 40 24.04 -4.35 -4.59
CA LYS A 40 23.79 -5.54 -3.76
C LYS A 40 22.29 -5.84 -3.67
N PRO A 41 21.87 -7.10 -3.82
CA PRO A 41 20.46 -7.49 -3.72
C PRO A 41 19.87 -7.20 -2.34
N THR A 42 20.68 -7.22 -1.28
CA THR A 42 20.27 -6.88 0.10
C THR A 42 19.79 -5.44 0.21
N SER A 43 20.41 -4.52 -0.53
CA SER A 43 19.99 -3.12 -0.59
C SER A 43 18.67 -2.99 -1.33
N SER A 44 18.50 -3.67 -2.47
CA SER A 44 17.24 -3.67 -3.23
C SER A 44 16.09 -4.24 -2.40
N GLN A 45 16.34 -5.31 -1.63
CA GLN A 45 15.37 -5.88 -0.68
C GLN A 45 14.97 -4.88 0.41
N SER A 46 15.95 -4.18 1.00
CA SER A 46 15.69 -3.13 1.99
C SER A 46 14.74 -2.05 1.45
N HIS A 47 14.90 -1.65 0.18
CA HIS A 47 14.00 -0.68 -0.45
C HIS A 47 12.56 -1.18 -0.59
N VAL A 48 12.36 -2.48 -0.84
CA VAL A 48 11.01 -3.08 -0.87
C VAL A 48 10.34 -3.03 0.51
N TYR A 49 11.09 -3.32 1.58
CA TYR A 49 10.59 -3.18 2.95
C TYR A 49 10.23 -1.74 3.29
N VAL A 50 11.10 -0.78 2.97
CA VAL A 50 10.85 0.66 3.18
C VAL A 50 9.60 1.13 2.41
N ALA A 51 9.44 0.71 1.16
CA ALA A 51 8.25 1.04 0.37
C ALA A 51 6.96 0.50 1.02
N SER A 52 7.02 -0.73 1.55
CA SER A 52 5.90 -1.38 2.24
C SER A 52 5.56 -0.67 3.55
N ILE A 53 6.56 -0.30 4.36
CA ILE A 53 6.37 0.48 5.59
C ILE A 53 5.72 1.84 5.29
N ARG A 54 6.24 2.57 4.29
CA ARG A 54 5.67 3.85 3.86
C ARG A 54 4.21 3.72 3.43
N LEU A 55 3.86 2.65 2.72
CA LEU A 55 2.48 2.38 2.33
C LEU A 55 1.57 2.14 3.54
N MET A 56 2.01 1.34 4.51
CA MET A 56 1.26 1.07 5.73
C MET A 56 1.06 2.33 6.56
N LEU A 57 2.12 3.13 6.76
CA LEU A 57 2.02 4.41 7.48
C LEU A 57 1.00 5.34 6.83
N ARG A 58 1.04 5.51 5.51
CA ARG A 58 0.05 6.34 4.78
C ARG A 58 -1.39 5.89 5.00
N ARG A 59 -1.64 4.57 5.06
CA ARG A 59 -2.97 4.04 5.34
C ARG A 59 -3.40 4.33 6.76
N ILE A 60 -2.54 4.07 7.73
CA ILE A 60 -2.84 4.32 9.15
C ILE A 60 -3.15 5.80 9.38
N PHE A 61 -2.31 6.70 8.87
CA PHE A 61 -2.55 8.14 9.01
C PHE A 61 -3.78 8.62 8.26
N LYS A 62 -4.08 8.05 7.09
CA LYS A 62 -5.32 8.36 6.36
C LYS A 62 -6.56 7.96 7.15
N GLU A 63 -6.57 6.76 7.73
CA GLU A 63 -7.70 6.29 8.56
C GLU A 63 -7.84 7.13 9.84
N ARG A 64 -6.73 7.47 10.49
CA ARG A 64 -6.75 8.37 11.66
C ARG A 64 -7.28 9.75 11.29
N ALA A 65 -6.81 10.35 10.21
CA ALA A 65 -7.29 11.66 9.74
C ALA A 65 -8.78 11.62 9.39
N LYS A 66 -9.26 10.54 8.76
CA LYS A 66 -10.68 10.33 8.47
C LYS A 66 -11.52 10.29 9.74
N LYS A 67 -11.10 9.49 10.74
CA LYS A 67 -11.77 9.42 12.05
C LYS A 67 -11.80 10.76 12.78
N LEU A 68 -10.69 11.50 12.75
CA LEU A 68 -10.61 12.83 13.36
C LEU A 68 -11.57 13.83 12.67
N ALA A 69 -11.59 13.83 11.33
CA ALA A 69 -12.51 14.66 10.55
C ALA A 69 -13.98 14.30 10.82
N GLU A 70 -14.31 13.01 10.89
CA GLU A 70 -15.66 12.53 11.26
C GLU A 70 -16.04 12.95 12.69
N SER A 71 -15.12 12.83 13.66
CA SER A 71 -15.38 13.28 15.03
C SER A 71 -15.56 14.80 15.15
N MET A 72 -14.81 15.57 14.36
CA MET A 72 -14.90 17.04 14.37
C MET A 72 -16.16 17.55 13.66
N ALA A 73 -16.64 16.82 12.64
CA ALA A 73 -17.89 17.12 11.94
C ALA A 73 -19.14 16.84 12.80
N LEU A 74 -19.01 16.01 13.85
CA LEU A 74 -20.08 15.74 14.81
C LEU A 74 -20.10 16.71 16.00
N LEU A 75 -19.13 17.62 16.11
CA LEU A 75 -19.19 18.69 17.09
C LEU A 75 -20.16 19.76 16.57
N PRO A 76 -21.31 20.01 17.22
CA PRO A 76 -22.06 21.21 16.91
C PRO A 76 -21.12 22.39 17.16
N ALA A 77 -21.14 23.39 16.26
CA ALA A 77 -20.50 24.66 16.53
C ALA A 77 -21.06 25.15 17.88
N THR A 78 -20.29 24.99 18.95
CA THR A 78 -20.68 25.47 20.28
C THR A 78 -20.66 26.97 20.18
N ASN A 79 -21.87 27.53 20.08
CA ASN A 79 -22.18 28.92 19.85
C ASN A 79 -21.17 29.87 20.51
N SER A 80 -20.45 30.60 19.66
CA SER A 80 -20.15 32.00 19.92
C SER A 80 -21.48 32.76 19.99
N ALA A 81 -22.11 32.81 21.17
CA ALA A 81 -23.11 33.80 21.61
C ALA A 81 -24.01 33.19 22.69
N GLU A 82 -23.56 33.25 23.96
CA GLU A 82 -24.42 33.26 25.15
C GLU A 82 -23.52 33.48 26.39
N ALA A 83 -23.07 34.73 26.57
CA ALA A 83 -22.66 35.33 27.84
C ALA A 83 -22.60 36.85 27.68
#